data_AF-A0A1E3W0U8-F1
#
_entry.id   AF-A0A1E3W0U8-F1
#
_cell.length_a   1.000
_cell.length_b   1.000
_cell.length_c   1.000
_cell.angle_alpha   90.00
_cell.angle_beta   90.00
_cell.angle_gamma   90.00
#
_symmetry.space_group_name_H-M   'P 1'
#
loop_
_entity.id
_entity.type
_entity.pdbx_description
1 polymer ?
#
loop_
_entity_poly.entity_id
_entity_poly.type
_entity_poly.pdbx_seq_one_letter_code
_entity_poly.pdbx_strand_id
1 'polypeptide(L)' 'MPIIEGNLAQICGNAADRVAQARQALHGDSPDPSLAMEHLDDAIACLKSLSGRDRAAGAEPRNTVVPFASNRTLHSA' A
#
# COMPACT_ATOMS: atom_id res chain seq x y z
N MET A 1 12.45 4.30 -16.79
CA MET A 1 11.82 5.49 -16.17
C MET A 1 11.94 5.36 -14.67
N PRO A 2 12.41 6.37 -13.92
CA PRO A 2 12.54 6.23 -12.48
C PRO A 2 11.15 6.22 -11.86
N ILE A 3 10.87 5.21 -11.05
CA ILE A 3 9.69 5.15 -10.20
C ILE A 3 9.94 6.22 -9.14
N ILE A 4 9.38 7.42 -9.33
CA ILE A 4 9.45 8.46 -8.29
C ILE A 4 8.59 7.93 -7.16
N GLU A 5 9.23 7.28 -6.20
CA GLU A 5 8.59 6.84 -4.98
C GLU A 5 8.19 8.09 -4.18
N GLY A 6 7.06 8.72 -4.54
CA GLY A 6 6.52 9.83 -3.76
C GLY A 6 6.39 9.41 -2.29
N ASN A 7 6.90 10.22 -1.38
CA ASN A 7 6.73 10.02 0.07
C ASN A 7 5.25 9.74 0.39
N LEU A 8 4.96 8.89 1.38
CA LEU A 8 3.60 8.57 1.86
C LEU A 8 2.70 9.80 1.95
N ALA A 9 3.22 10.90 2.50
CA ALA A 9 2.49 12.17 2.62
C ALA A 9 2.03 12.73 1.25
N GLN A 10 2.88 12.65 0.23
CA GLN A 10 2.57 13.11 -1.13
C GLN A 10 1.52 12.21 -1.79
N ILE A 11 1.61 10.89 -1.61
CA ILE A 11 0.62 9.96 -2.17
C ILE A 11 -0.74 10.15 -1.51
N CYS A 12 -0.77 10.26 -0.19
CA CYS A 12 -2.01 10.52 0.54
C CYS A 12 -2.59 11.89 0.18
N GLY A 13 -1.76 12.93 0.01
CA GLY A 13 -2.18 14.24 -0.47
C GLY A 13 -2.84 14.17 -1.85
N ASN A 14 -2.17 13.56 -2.83
CA ASN A 14 -2.71 13.38 -4.18
C ASN A 14 -4.03 12.59 -4.17
N ALA A 15 -4.13 11.52 -3.38
CA ALA A 15 -5.38 10.76 -3.25
C ALA A 15 -6.51 11.59 -2.65
N ALA A 16 -6.21 12.42 -1.64
CA ALA A 16 -7.19 13.32 -1.03
C ALA A 16 -7.69 14.39 -2.01
N ASP A 17 -6.78 14.97 -2.82
CA ASP A 17 -7.14 15.93 -3.86
C ASP A 17 -8.07 15.34 -4.91
N ARG A 18 -7.81 14.09 -5.33
CA ARG A 18 -8.69 13.35 -6.25
C ARG A 18 -10.06 13.08 -5.66
N VAL A 19 -10.14 12.71 -4.38
CA VAL A 19 -11.44 12.57 -3.68
C VAL A 19 -12.18 13.92 -3.59
N ALA A 20 -11.46 15.03 -3.37
CA ALA A 20 -12.06 16.36 -3.36
C ALA A 20 -12.64 16.72 -4.74
N GLN A 21 -11.93 16.41 -5.83
CA GLN A 21 -12.42 16.59 -7.20
C GLN A 21 -13.65 15.72 -7.49
N ALA A 22 -13.66 14.45 -7.06
CA ALA A 22 -14.84 13.59 -7.18
C ALA A 22 -16.05 14.17 -6.43
N ARG A 23 -15.84 14.71 -5.22
CA ARG A 23 -16.91 15.38 -4.46
C ARG A 23 -17.44 16.61 -5.19
N GLN A 24 -16.57 17.42 -5.80
CA GLN A 24 -16.99 18.56 -6.62
C GLN A 24 -17.78 18.12 -7.85
N ALA A 25 -17.34 17.07 -8.54
CA ALA A 25 -18.06 16.52 -9.70
C ALA A 25 -19.45 16.00 -9.32
N LEU A 26 -19.66 15.48 -8.11
CA LEU A 26 -20.97 15.00 -7.64
C LEU A 26 -21.90 16.12 -7.11
N HIS A 27 -21.36 17.21 -6.59
CA HIS A 27 -22.13 18.25 -5.89
C HIS A 27 -22.06 19.63 -6.56
N GLY A 28 -21.43 19.74 -7.73
CA GLY A 28 -21.38 20.98 -8.50
C GLY A 28 -22.70 21.29 -9.19
N ASP A 29 -22.77 22.47 -9.83
CA ASP A 29 -23.96 22.92 -10.57
C ASP A 29 -24.37 21.99 -11.73
N SER A 30 -23.42 21.19 -12.24
CA SER A 30 -23.67 20.12 -13.21
C SER A 30 -23.02 18.83 -12.71
N PRO A 31 -23.78 17.97 -11.98
CA PRO A 31 -23.25 16.72 -11.47
C PRO A 31 -22.83 15.78 -12.59
N ASP A 32 -21.56 15.37 -12.58
CA ASP A 32 -21.00 14.40 -13.50
C ASP A 32 -20.48 13.18 -12.72
N PRO A 33 -21.30 12.12 -12.59
CA PRO A 33 -20.90 10.90 -11.90
C PRO A 33 -19.80 10.13 -12.64
N SER A 34 -19.69 10.29 -13.97
CA SER A 34 -18.65 9.60 -14.75
C SER A 34 -17.29 10.20 -14.42
N LEU A 35 -17.19 11.53 -14.46
CA LEU A 35 -15.99 12.26 -14.06
C LEU A 35 -15.64 12.01 -12.57
N ALA A 36 -16.66 11.91 -11.71
CA ALA A 36 -16.44 11.55 -10.31
C ALA A 36 -15.81 10.16 -10.16
N MET A 37 -16.26 9.17 -10.94
CA MET A 37 -15.66 7.84 -10.93
C MET A 37 -14.22 7.85 -11.45
N GLU A 38 -13.92 8.61 -12.50
CA GLU A 38 -12.53 8.77 -13.00
C GLU A 38 -11.61 9.32 -11.90
N HIS A 39 -12.06 10.35 -11.17
CA HIS A 39 -11.30 10.88 -10.04
C HIS A 39 -11.13 9.87 -8.90
N LEU A 40 -12.14 9.03 -8.62
CA LEU A 40 -12.03 7.98 -7.60
C LEU A 40 -11.07 6.86 -8.02
N ASP A 41 -11.06 6.47 -9.29
CA ASP A 41 -10.13 5.48 -9.82
C ASP A 41 -8.67 5.96 -9.71
N ASP A 42 -8.43 7.23 -10.03
CA ASP A 42 -7.12 7.89 -9.83
C ASP A 42 -6.68 7.88 -8.36
N ALA A 43 -7.61 8.15 -7.43
CA ALA A 43 -7.32 8.11 -5.99
C ALA A 43 -6.95 6.70 -5.52
N ILE A 44 -7.66 5.69 -6.01
CA ILE A 44 -7.39 4.27 -5.73
C ILE A 44 -6.04 3.87 -6.30
N ALA A 45 -5.68 4.31 -7.52
CA ALA A 45 -4.38 4.04 -8.12
C ALA A 45 -3.24 4.62 -7.26
N CYS A 46 -3.39 5.86 -6.76
CA CYS A 46 -2.43 6.47 -5.84
C CYS A 46 -2.22 5.60 -4.60
N LEU A 47 -3.30 5.17 -3.94
CA LEU A 47 -3.22 4.36 -2.72
C LEU A 47 -2.67 2.94 -2.97
N LYS A 48 -3.03 2.30 -4.10
CA LYS A 48 -2.49 0.99 -4.49
C LYS A 48 -0.98 1.01 -4.71
N SER A 49 -0.42 2.15 -5.13
CA SER A 49 1.03 2.30 -5.26
C SER A 49 1.77 2.15 -3.91
N LEU A 50 1.10 2.40 -2.77
CA LEU A 50 1.65 2.16 -1.43
C LEU A 50 1.69 0.67 -1.09
N SER A 51 0.66 -0.10 -1.45
CA SER A 51 0.61 -1.55 -1.21
C SER A 51 1.68 -2.32 -1.97
N GLY A 52 2.12 -1.81 -3.13
CA GLY A 52 3.26 -2.36 -3.86
C GLY A 52 4.61 -2.21 -3.14
N ARG A 53 4.75 -1.22 -2.25
CA ARG A 53 5.99 -0.96 -1.50
C ARG A 53 6.16 -1.85 -0.28
N ASP A 54 5.06 -2.24 0.37
CA ASP A 54 5.09 -3.16 1.52
C ASP A 54 5.67 -4.53 1.12
N ARG A 55 5.44 -4.94 -0.13
CA ARG A 55 6.01 -6.19 -0.69
C ARG A 55 7.49 -6.10 -1.08
N ALA A 56 8.04 -4.90 -1.23
CA ALA A 56 9.45 -4.69 -1.54
C ALA A 56 10.32 -4.49 -0.28
N ALA A 57 9.72 -4.04 0.83
CA ALA A 57 10.41 -3.87 2.12
C ALA A 57 10.43 -5.15 3.00
N GLY A 58 9.83 -6.25 2.54
CA GLY A 58 9.73 -7.52 3.27
C GLY A 58 10.85 -8.54 3.00
N ALA A 59 11.97 -8.13 2.42
CA ALA A 59 13.13 -9.00 2.18
C ALA A 59 14.28 -8.73 3.17
N GLU A 60 13.98 -8.65 4.47
CA GLU A 60 14.97 -8.94 5.50
C GLU A 60 14.77 -10.41 5.93
N PRO A 61 15.65 -11.34 5.53
CA PRO A 61 15.62 -12.71 6.05
C PRO A 61 16.22 -12.70 7.46
N ARG A 62 15.47 -12.20 8.45
CA ARG A 62 15.91 -12.19 9.86
C ARG A 62 14.97 -12.91 10.80
N ASN A 63 14.46 -14.06 10.36
CA ASN A 63 13.99 -15.05 11.32
C ASN A 63 14.43 -16.45 10.91
N THR A 64 15.73 -16.71 11.08
CA THR A 64 16.24 -18.08 11.14
C THR A 64 15.62 -18.73 12.37
N VAL A 65 14.53 -19.48 12.18
CA VAL A 65 14.03 -20.42 13.19
C VAL A 65 15.12 -21.47 13.33
N VAL A 66 15.98 -21.33 14.34
CA VAL A 66 16.93 -22.37 14.71
C VAL A 66 16.12 -23.54 15.29
N PRO A 67 16.18 -24.75 14.69
CA PRO A 67 15.53 -25.90 15.28
C PRO A 67 16.19 -26.22 16.62
N PHE A 68 15.37 -26.39 17.66
CA PHE A 68 15.83 -26.81 18.97
C PHE A 68 16.41 -28.23 18.88
N ALA A 69 17.73 -28.35 18.91
CA ALA A 69 18.41 -29.64 18.99
C ALA A 69 18.14 -30.27 20.35
N SER A 70 17.17 -31.18 20.41
CA SER A 70 16.94 -32.02 21.58
C SER A 70 18.05 -33.05 21.68
N ASN A 71 19.15 -32.70 22.37
CA ASN A 71 20.12 -33.68 22.83
C ASN A 71 19.48 -34.53 23.94
N ARG A 72 18.72 -35.55 23.56
CA ARG A 72 18.37 -36.63 24.48
C ARG A 72 19.55 -37.60 24.49
N THR A 73 20.50 -37.32 25.38
CA THR A 73 21.56 -38.25 25.75
C THR A 73 20.90 -39.51 26.30
N LEU A 74 20.94 -40.60 25.54
CA LEU A 74 20.70 -41.95 26.05
C LEU A 74 21.77 -42.24 27.10
N HIS A 75 21.44 -42.08 28.37
CA HIS A 75 22.14 -42.79 29.43
C HIS A 75 21.42 -44.13 29.62
N SER A 76 21.99 -45.17 29.01
CA SER A 76 21.84 -46.53 29.50
C SER A 76 22.52 -46.65 30.85
N ALA A 77 21.78 -47.10 31.86
CA ALA A 77 22.27 -47.87 32.99
C ALA A 77 21.09 -48.63 33.59
#